data_AF-A0A1V6K0S4-F1
#
_entry.id   AF-A0A1V6K0S4-F1
#
_cell.length_a   1.000
_cell.length_b   1.000
_cell.length_c   1.000
_cell.angle_alpha   90.00
_cell.angle_beta   90.00
_cell.angle_gamma   90.00
#
_symmetry.space_group_name_H-M   'P 1'
#
loop_
_entity.id
_entity.type
_entity.pdbx_description
1 polymer ?
#
loop_
_entity_poly.entity_id
_entity_poly.type
_entity_poly.pdbx_seq_one_letter_code
_entity_poly.pdbx_strand_id
1 'polypeptide(L)'
;MGVRDILSRQRDTVIPELARWVEGGSWLTMRAAIMGIVEPDLLGEPDIPTAAFHLHRKVLIRIYTAKERQSEAFGALRATLGSTLAPVIAALPGIGFEYLRQLATLDDPDIRWIVRENLRESGLQKRYPETVRHIRAQIG
;
A
#
# COMPACT_ATOMS: atom_id res chain seq x y z
N MET A 1 -15.72 10.20 17.29
CA MET A 1 -14.37 10.63 16.87
C MET A 1 -13.90 9.66 15.80
N GLY A 2 -13.62 10.18 14.61
CA GLY A 2 -13.11 9.34 13.51
C GLY A 2 -11.61 9.06 13.67
N VAL A 3 -11.11 8.01 13.01
CA VAL A 3 -9.68 7.67 12.95
C VAL A 3 -8.86 8.88 12.45
N ARG A 4 -9.41 9.67 11.53
CA ARG A 4 -8.91 10.99 11.11
C ARG A 4 -8.58 11.98 12.24
N ASP A 5 -9.50 12.20 13.18
CA ASP A 5 -9.35 13.21 14.23
C ASP A 5 -8.22 12.82 15.19
N ILE A 6 -8.03 11.52 15.41
CA ILE A 6 -6.97 10.98 16.24
C ILE A 6 -5.64 11.07 15.47
N LEU A 7 -5.62 10.65 14.20
CA LEU A 7 -4.42 10.73 13.37
C LEU A 7 -3.91 12.16 13.24
N SER A 8 -4.76 13.13 12.89
CA SER A 8 -4.34 14.52 12.72
C SER A 8 -3.75 15.16 14.00
N ARG A 9 -4.21 14.74 15.19
CA ARG A 9 -3.82 15.29 16.50
C ARG A 9 -2.74 14.51 17.24
N GLN A 10 -2.55 13.23 16.93
CA GLN A 10 -1.67 12.31 17.68
C GLN A 10 -0.78 11.47 16.74
N ARG A 11 -0.34 12.05 15.61
CA ARG A 11 0.48 11.38 14.57
C ARG A 11 1.66 10.63 15.17
N ASP A 12 2.39 11.31 16.06
CA ASP A 12 3.60 10.79 16.71
C ASP A 12 3.35 9.57 17.58
N THR A 13 2.10 9.32 18.00
CA THR A 13 1.70 8.15 18.77
C THR A 13 1.04 7.09 17.89
N VAL A 14 0.20 7.50 16.94
CA VAL A 14 -0.58 6.57 16.12
C VAL A 14 0.29 5.87 15.07
N ILE A 15 1.20 6.58 14.39
CA ILE A 15 2.03 5.96 13.33
C ILE A 15 2.89 4.82 13.89
N PRO A 16 3.60 4.97 15.04
CA PRO A 16 4.31 3.86 15.67
C PRO A 16 3.40 2.69 16.03
N GLU A 17 2.18 2.96 16.50
CA GLU A 17 1.22 1.90 16.85
C GLU A 17 0.74 1.14 15.61
N LEU A 18 0.45 1.84 14.51
CA LEU A 18 0.14 1.22 13.22
C LEU A 18 1.32 0.37 12.69
N ALA A 19 2.55 0.82 12.90
CA ALA A 19 3.74 0.04 12.55
C ALA A 19 3.81 -1.26 13.36
N ARG A 20 3.54 -1.21 14.67
CA ARG A 20 3.49 -2.39 15.56
C ARG A 20 2.43 -3.38 15.11
N TRP A 21 1.26 -2.87 14.70
CA TRP A 21 0.17 -3.65 14.12
C TRP A 21 0.58 -4.35 12.82
N VAL A 22 1.36 -3.68 11.98
CA VAL A 22 1.88 -4.27 10.74
C VAL A 22 2.95 -5.33 11.00
N GLU A 23 3.80 -5.16 12.00
CA GLU A 23 4.92 -6.06 12.28
C GLU A 23 4.48 -7.37 12.95
N GLY A 24 3.62 -7.28 13.97
CA GLY A 24 3.22 -8.42 14.80
C GLY A 24 1.76 -8.84 14.68
N GLY A 25 0.94 -8.11 13.91
CA GLY A 25 -0.51 -8.32 13.85
C GLY A 25 -0.96 -9.41 12.88
N SER A 26 -2.26 -9.69 12.94
CA SER A 26 -2.96 -10.55 11.98
C SER A 26 -3.13 -9.86 10.61
N TRP A 27 -3.58 -10.61 9.59
CA TRP A 27 -3.94 -10.02 8.28
C TRP A 27 -4.99 -8.91 8.41
N LEU A 28 -5.95 -9.07 9.32
CA LEU A 28 -6.98 -8.05 9.57
C LEU A 28 -6.41 -6.81 10.26
N THR A 29 -5.46 -6.99 11.15
CA THR A 29 -4.76 -5.89 11.85
C THR A 29 -3.94 -5.06 10.87
N MET A 30 -3.21 -5.71 9.95
CA MET A 30 -2.51 -5.03 8.85
C MET A 30 -3.48 -4.28 7.95
N ARG A 31 -4.63 -4.90 7.61
CA ARG A 31 -5.65 -4.28 6.76
C ARG A 31 -6.20 -3.01 7.41
N ALA A 32 -6.52 -3.08 8.70
CA ALA A 32 -7.01 -1.92 9.46
C ALA A 32 -5.97 -0.80 9.47
N ALA A 33 -4.69 -1.11 9.68
CA ALA A 33 -3.62 -0.13 9.66
C ALA A 33 -3.47 0.57 8.30
N ILE A 34 -3.51 -0.20 7.21
CA ILE A 34 -3.40 0.33 5.85
C ILE A 34 -4.62 1.20 5.50
N MET A 35 -5.83 0.75 5.81
CA MET A 35 -7.03 1.55 5.57
C MET A 35 -7.05 2.85 6.37
N GLY A 36 -6.59 2.82 7.63
CA GLY A 36 -6.59 3.99 8.50
C GLY A 36 -5.62 5.09 8.04
N ILE A 37 -4.48 4.73 7.44
CA ILE A 37 -3.46 5.72 7.03
C ILE A 37 -3.69 6.29 5.62
N VAL A 38 -4.51 5.64 4.79
CA VAL A 38 -4.74 6.01 3.37
C VAL A 38 -6.02 6.85 3.20
N GLU A 39 -6.54 7.43 4.27
CA GLU A 39 -7.67 8.35 4.15
C GLU A 39 -7.27 9.57 3.29
N PRO A 40 -8.05 9.94 2.25
CA PRO A 40 -7.65 10.93 1.24
C PRO A 40 -7.20 12.28 1.83
N ASP A 41 -7.85 12.72 2.89
CA ASP A 41 -7.54 14.01 3.54
C ASP A 41 -6.21 13.98 4.30
N LEU A 42 -5.69 12.80 4.66
CA LEU A 42 -4.42 12.64 5.37
C LEU A 42 -3.23 12.60 4.41
N LEU A 43 -3.41 12.10 3.18
CA LEU A 43 -2.33 12.02 2.19
C LEU A 43 -1.88 13.39 1.64
N GLY A 44 -2.62 14.46 1.95
CA GLY A 44 -2.19 15.83 1.69
C GLY A 44 -1.17 16.38 2.72
N GLU A 45 -0.96 15.69 3.83
CA GLU A 45 -0.02 16.10 4.87
C GLU A 45 1.40 15.59 4.56
N PRO A 46 2.46 16.40 4.77
CA PRO A 46 3.80 16.11 4.23
C PRO A 46 4.42 14.79 4.68
N ASP A 47 4.12 14.30 5.88
CA ASP A 47 4.75 13.10 6.46
C ASP A 47 3.93 11.81 6.29
N ILE A 48 2.62 11.94 6.02
CA ILE A 48 1.70 10.80 5.98
C ILE A 48 1.96 9.90 4.76
N PRO A 49 2.16 10.41 3.52
CA PRO A 49 2.50 9.56 2.38
C PRO A 49 3.72 8.70 2.65
N THR A 50 4.75 9.26 3.28
CA THR A 50 5.99 8.55 3.60
C THR A 50 5.74 7.43 4.61
N ALA A 51 5.00 7.73 5.69
CA ALA A 51 4.60 6.71 6.67
C ALA A 51 3.73 5.61 6.04
N ALA A 52 2.73 6.00 5.25
CA ALA A 52 1.86 5.07 4.52
C ALA A 52 2.67 4.17 3.59
N PHE A 53 3.61 4.75 2.83
CA PHE A 53 4.50 3.99 1.97
C PHE A 53 5.31 2.96 2.74
N HIS A 54 5.93 3.34 3.87
CA HIS A 54 6.68 2.41 4.70
C HIS A 54 5.81 1.27 5.25
N LEU A 55 4.58 1.55 5.70
CA LEU A 55 3.64 0.52 6.15
C LEU A 55 3.28 -0.45 5.01
N HIS A 56 2.98 0.06 3.80
CA HIS A 56 2.71 -0.81 2.65
C HIS A 56 3.90 -1.72 2.33
N ARG A 57 5.14 -1.20 2.35
CA ARG A 57 6.33 -2.02 2.11
C ARG A 57 6.45 -3.16 3.11
N LYS A 58 6.26 -2.87 4.40
CA LYS A 58 6.31 -3.90 5.46
C LYS A 58 5.24 -4.98 5.25
N VAL A 59 4.01 -4.60 4.91
CA VAL A 59 2.93 -5.55 4.62
C VAL A 59 3.24 -6.39 3.38
N LEU A 60 3.76 -5.79 2.30
CA LEU A 60 4.11 -6.51 1.08
C LEU A 60 5.24 -7.51 1.30
N ILE A 61 6.24 -7.16 2.13
CA ILE A 61 7.28 -8.10 2.56
C ILE A 61 6.67 -9.27 3.33
N ARG A 62 5.74 -8.99 4.27
CA ARG A 62 5.03 -10.01 5.04
C ARG A 62 4.22 -10.96 4.14
N ILE A 63 3.54 -10.43 3.12
CA ILE A 63 2.83 -11.24 2.13
C ILE A 63 3.83 -12.13 1.39
N TYR A 64 4.89 -11.54 0.83
CA TYR A 64 5.87 -12.26 0.01
C TYR A 64 6.55 -13.42 0.78
N THR A 65 6.81 -13.25 2.08
CA THR A 65 7.45 -14.30 2.90
C THR A 65 6.47 -15.27 3.57
N ALA A 66 5.15 -15.01 3.50
CA ALA A 66 4.15 -15.87 4.12
C ALA A 66 3.99 -17.20 3.38
N LYS A 67 3.99 -18.30 4.14
CA LYS A 67 3.73 -19.65 3.63
C LYS A 67 2.24 -19.93 3.41
N GLU A 68 1.37 -19.36 4.26
CA GLU A 68 -0.07 -19.61 4.25
C GLU A 68 -0.84 -18.35 3.88
N ARG A 69 -1.55 -18.41 2.75
CA ARG A 69 -2.23 -17.27 2.12
C ARG A 69 -3.66 -17.58 1.65
N GLN A 70 -4.26 -18.62 2.22
CA GLN A 70 -5.56 -19.15 1.74
C GLN A 70 -6.75 -18.71 2.61
N SER A 71 -6.53 -17.85 3.60
CA SER A 71 -7.61 -17.36 4.46
C SER A 71 -8.36 -16.19 3.83
N GLU A 72 -9.63 -16.07 4.17
CA GLU A 72 -10.45 -14.90 3.82
C GLU A 72 -9.81 -13.59 4.30
N ALA A 73 -9.21 -13.61 5.49
CA ALA A 73 -8.49 -12.48 6.06
C ALA A 73 -7.30 -12.03 5.19
N PHE A 74 -6.56 -12.98 4.61
CA PHE A 74 -5.50 -12.66 3.64
C PHE A 74 -6.10 -12.05 2.37
N GLY A 75 -7.17 -12.64 1.83
CA GLY A 75 -7.86 -12.12 0.65
C GLY A 75 -8.34 -10.68 0.84
N ALA A 76 -8.88 -10.36 2.01
CA ALA A 76 -9.30 -9.01 2.37
C ALA A 76 -8.13 -8.02 2.42
N LEU A 77 -6.98 -8.42 2.98
CA LEU A 77 -5.77 -7.59 3.01
C LEU A 77 -5.22 -7.36 1.60
N ARG A 78 -5.09 -8.42 0.81
CA ARG A 78 -4.62 -8.36 -0.58
C ARG A 78 -5.50 -7.41 -1.40
N ALA A 79 -6.82 -7.52 -1.28
CA ALA A 79 -7.77 -6.63 -1.97
C ALA A 79 -7.59 -5.17 -1.55
N THR A 80 -7.42 -4.90 -0.24
CA THR A 80 -7.10 -3.56 0.25
C THR A 80 -5.84 -3.01 -0.43
N LEU A 81 -4.73 -3.75 -0.40
CA LEU A 81 -3.47 -3.33 -1.04
C LEU A 81 -3.60 -3.09 -2.54
N GLY A 82 -4.48 -3.81 -3.23
CA GLY A 82 -4.77 -3.61 -4.65
C GLY A 82 -5.37 -2.24 -4.99
N SER A 83 -5.85 -1.49 -3.99
CA SER A 83 -6.47 -0.18 -4.17
C SER A 83 -5.78 0.96 -3.41
N THR A 84 -5.05 0.66 -2.34
CA THR A 84 -4.50 1.69 -1.44
C THR A 84 -3.09 2.15 -1.79
N LEU A 85 -2.34 1.39 -2.58
CA LEU A 85 -0.97 1.73 -2.91
C LEU A 85 -0.89 2.85 -3.97
N ALA A 86 -1.85 2.89 -4.91
CA ALA A 86 -1.91 3.89 -5.98
C ALA A 86 -1.98 5.34 -5.47
N PRO A 87 -2.87 5.74 -4.55
CA PRO A 87 -2.88 7.11 -4.03
C PRO A 87 -1.60 7.46 -3.25
N VAL A 88 -0.98 6.50 -2.56
CA VAL A 88 0.32 6.71 -1.89
C VAL A 88 1.43 6.96 -2.92
N ILE A 89 1.44 6.21 -4.03
CA ILE A 89 2.38 6.43 -5.14
C ILE A 89 2.12 7.77 -5.82
N ALA A 90 0.85 8.17 -5.98
CA ALA A 90 0.53 9.46 -6.58
C ALA A 90 1.08 10.63 -5.75
N ALA A 91 1.14 10.48 -4.42
CA ALA A 91 1.77 11.43 -3.51
C ALA A 91 3.32 11.33 -3.50
N LEU A 92 3.89 10.15 -3.78
CA LEU A 92 5.35 9.89 -3.78
C LEU A 92 5.82 9.23 -5.08
N PRO A 93 5.68 9.88 -6.25
CA PRO A 93 5.82 9.21 -7.54
C PRO A 93 7.22 8.66 -7.79
N GLY A 94 8.29 9.38 -7.38
CA GLY A 94 9.67 8.94 -7.60
C GLY A 94 9.94 7.56 -6.97
N ILE A 95 9.90 7.50 -5.63
CA ILE A 95 10.15 6.25 -4.89
C ILE A 95 9.04 5.22 -5.07
N GLY A 96 7.79 5.67 -5.27
CA GLY A 96 6.63 4.81 -5.43
C GLY A 96 6.67 3.99 -6.72
N PHE A 97 6.98 4.61 -7.86
CA PHE A 97 7.12 3.89 -9.12
C PHE A 97 8.37 3.03 -9.19
N GLU A 98 9.48 3.46 -8.58
CA GLU A 98 10.65 2.61 -8.43
C GLU A 98 10.29 1.32 -7.67
N TYR A 99 9.52 1.44 -6.59
CA TYR A 99 9.09 0.28 -5.83
C TYR A 99 8.11 -0.62 -6.61
N LEU A 100 7.16 -0.07 -7.38
CA LEU A 100 6.33 -0.90 -8.26
C LEU A 100 7.14 -1.68 -9.29
N ARG A 101 8.20 -1.09 -9.85
CA ARG A 101 9.12 -1.82 -10.76
C ARG A 101 9.81 -2.97 -10.03
N GLN A 102 10.26 -2.75 -8.80
CA GLN A 102 10.86 -3.82 -7.98
C GLN A 102 9.85 -4.94 -7.68
N LEU A 103 8.61 -4.60 -7.34
CA LEU A 103 7.57 -5.61 -7.11
C LEU A 103 7.21 -6.37 -8.40
N ALA A 104 7.23 -5.69 -9.55
CA ALA A 104 6.93 -6.30 -10.84
C ALA A 104 7.93 -7.39 -11.25
N THR A 105 9.18 -7.37 -10.75
CA THR A 105 10.17 -8.42 -11.02
C THR A 105 9.98 -9.67 -10.17
N LEU A 106 9.17 -9.61 -9.12
CA LEU A 106 8.92 -10.77 -8.25
C LEU A 106 8.02 -11.78 -8.96
N ASP A 107 8.39 -13.05 -8.86
CA ASP A 107 7.57 -14.17 -9.36
C ASP A 107 6.58 -14.64 -8.30
N ASP A 108 5.71 -13.73 -7.88
CA ASP A 108 4.68 -13.98 -6.89
C ASP A 108 3.30 -13.53 -7.42
N PRO A 109 2.31 -14.43 -7.53
CA PRO A 109 1.04 -14.12 -8.17
C PRO A 109 0.21 -13.09 -7.39
N ASP A 110 0.33 -13.04 -6.06
CA ASP A 110 -0.38 -12.07 -5.24
C ASP A 110 0.23 -10.69 -5.39
N ILE A 111 1.56 -10.60 -5.35
CA ILE A 111 2.27 -9.33 -5.55
C ILE A 111 2.02 -8.78 -6.96
N ARG A 112 2.13 -9.60 -8.01
CA ARG A 112 1.84 -9.16 -9.39
C ARG A 112 0.40 -8.70 -9.55
N TRP A 113 -0.56 -9.37 -8.90
CA TRP A 113 -1.94 -8.91 -8.91
C TRP A 113 -2.09 -7.56 -8.22
N ILE A 114 -1.48 -7.34 -7.05
CA ILE A 114 -1.52 -6.05 -6.34
C ILE A 114 -0.93 -4.94 -7.23
N VAL A 115 0.22 -5.18 -7.88
CA VAL A 115 0.83 -4.22 -8.81
C VAL A 115 -0.14 -3.91 -9.96
N ARG A 116 -0.74 -4.94 -10.57
CA ARG A 116 -1.67 -4.78 -11.69
C ARG A 116 -2.90 -3.95 -11.31
N GLU A 117 -3.51 -4.21 -10.16
CA GLU A 117 -4.70 -3.46 -9.72
C GLU A 117 -4.37 -1.99 -9.46
N ASN A 118 -3.24 -1.69 -8.83
CA ASN A 118 -2.87 -0.29 -8.59
C ASN A 118 -2.54 0.47 -9.89
N LEU A 119 -1.97 -0.20 -10.90
CA LEU A 119 -1.74 0.39 -12.23
C LEU A 119 -3.04 0.61 -13.04
N ARG A 120 -4.18 0.06 -12.59
CA ARG A 120 -5.50 0.35 -13.16
C ARG A 120 -6.11 1.65 -12.65
N GLU A 121 -5.55 2.23 -11.60
CA GLU A 121 -6.06 3.48 -11.03
C GLU A 121 -5.97 4.62 -12.06
N SER A 122 -7.08 5.31 -12.25
CA SER A 122 -7.26 6.29 -13.32
C SER A 122 -6.35 7.52 -13.18
N GLY A 123 -6.07 7.97 -11.95
CA GLY A 123 -5.16 9.06 -11.64
C GLY A 123 -3.73 8.73 -12.05
N LEU A 124 -3.23 7.53 -11.73
CA LEU A 124 -1.91 7.08 -12.18
C LEU A 124 -1.83 6.96 -13.70
N GLN A 125 -2.85 6.39 -14.34
CA GLN A 125 -2.87 6.26 -15.81
C GLN A 125 -2.86 7.60 -16.53
N LYS A 126 -3.65 8.57 -16.05
CA LYS A 126 -3.74 9.90 -16.66
C LYS A 126 -2.47 10.73 -16.42
N ARG A 127 -1.91 10.66 -15.22
CA ARG A 127 -0.77 11.51 -14.81
C ARG A 127 0.58 10.92 -15.23
N TYR A 128 0.70 9.60 -15.30
CA TYR A 128 1.95 8.89 -15.58
C TYR A 128 1.79 7.75 -16.61
N PRO A 129 1.19 8.01 -17.79
CA PRO A 129 0.81 6.97 -18.75
C PRO A 129 1.98 6.10 -19.22
N GLU A 130 3.14 6.72 -19.53
CA GLU A 130 4.32 5.99 -20.02
C GLU A 130 4.92 5.07 -18.95
N THR A 131 5.05 5.58 -17.71
CA THR A 131 5.54 4.78 -16.58
C THR A 131 4.63 3.59 -16.31
N VAL A 132 3.31 3.81 -16.31
CA VAL A 132 2.32 2.74 -16.13
C VAL A 132 2.44 1.70 -17.24
N ARG A 133 2.54 2.13 -18.50
CA ARG A 133 2.66 1.22 -19.66
C ARG A 133 3.91 0.36 -19.57
N HIS A 134 5.04 0.94 -19.17
CA HIS A 134 6.31 0.23 -18.99
C HIS A 134 6.21 -0.87 -17.92
N ILE A 135 5.68 -0.54 -16.72
CA ILE A 135 5.56 -1.53 -15.64
C ILE A 135 4.57 -2.64 -16.03
N ARG A 136 3.47 -2.30 -16.71
CA ARG A 136 2.51 -3.30 -17.19
C ARG A 136 3.14 -4.31 -18.15
N ALA A 137 4.06 -3.88 -19.01
CA ALA A 137 4.77 -4.77 -19.92
C ALA A 137 5.69 -5.77 -19.18
N GLN A 138 6.13 -5.47 -17.95
CA GLN A 138 7.01 -6.35 -17.15
C GLN A 138 6.25 -7.48 -16.45
N ILE A 139 4.97 -7.29 -16.11
CA ILE A 139 4.18 -8.24 -15.31
C ILE A 139 3.35 -9.24 -16.12
N GLY A 140 3.28 -9.09 -17.45
CA GLY A 140 2.42 -9.90 -18.32
C GLY A 140 0.96 -9.46 -18.26
#